data_AF-A0A524A530-F1
#
_entry.id   AF-A0A524A530-F1
#
_cell.length_a   1.000
_cell.length_b   1.000
_cell.length_c   1.000
_cell.angle_alpha   90.00
_cell.angle_beta   90.00
_cell.angle_gamma   90.00
#
_symmetry.space_group_name_H-M   'P 1'
#
loop_
_entity.id
_entity.type
_entity.pdbx_description
1 polymer ?
#
loop_
_entity_poly.entity_id
_entity_poly.type
_entity_poly.pdbx_seq_one_letter_code
_entity_poly.pdbx_strand_id
1 'polypeptide(L)'
;MITLTLDLKTSAAILGTPEDKLLKRLQRQEVEGICLDDDWRMSIFVLARLLSTTPDILLEYLEDDILGQKIAETEDEELLDSSQAQAIYQEYLAEVRWPDSWVVKR
;
A
#
# COMPACT_ATOMS: atom_id res chain seq x y z
N MET A 1 7.94 6.12 2.41
CA MET A 1 7.39 7.31 3.07
C MET A 1 5.99 6.96 3.52
N ILE A 2 5.68 7.04 4.82
CA ILE A 2 4.35 6.66 5.33
C ILE A 2 3.41 7.85 5.11
N THR A 3 2.38 7.67 4.28
CA THR A 3 1.32 8.66 4.08
C THR A 3 0.10 8.27 4.92
N LEU A 4 -0.28 9.11 5.89
CA LEU A 4 -1.47 8.92 6.74
C LEU A 4 -2.76 9.46 6.10
N THR A 5 -2.71 9.74 4.81
CA THR A 5 -3.84 10.19 4.00
C THR A 5 -4.03 9.22 2.86
N LEU A 6 -5.27 8.83 2.62
CA LEU A 6 -5.66 7.93 1.55
C LEU A 6 -6.35 8.74 0.45
N ASP A 7 -6.18 8.31 -0.79
CA ASP A 7 -6.91 8.89 -1.91
C ASP A 7 -8.42 8.64 -1.77
N LEU A 8 -9.19 9.37 -2.58
CA LEU A 8 -10.65 9.34 -2.54
C LEU A 8 -11.21 7.94 -2.83
N LYS A 9 -10.64 7.21 -3.79
CA LYS A 9 -11.10 5.88 -4.21
C LYS A 9 -10.92 4.87 -3.08
N THR A 10 -9.74 4.84 -2.49
CA THR A 10 -9.41 3.97 -1.34
C THR A 10 -10.29 4.33 -0.14
N SER A 11 -10.46 5.62 0.15
CA SER A 11 -11.34 6.10 1.22
C SER A 11 -12.80 5.68 1.01
N ALA A 12 -13.29 5.75 -0.23
CA ALA A 12 -14.65 5.35 -0.59
C ALA A 12 -14.87 3.84 -0.43
N ALA A 13 -13.88 3.03 -0.83
CA ALA A 13 -13.90 1.58 -0.65
C ALA A 13 -13.96 1.20 0.84
N ILE A 14 -13.10 1.79 1.68
CA ILE A 14 -13.07 1.57 3.13
C ILE A 14 -14.41 1.93 3.79
N LEU A 15 -15.02 3.03 3.36
CA LEU A 15 -16.31 3.49 3.89
C LEU A 15 -17.52 2.75 3.28
N GLY A 16 -17.31 1.84 2.32
CA GLY A 16 -18.39 1.13 1.62
C GLY A 16 -19.34 2.07 0.87
N THR A 17 -18.85 3.20 0.36
CA THR A 17 -19.65 4.23 -0.32
C THR A 17 -19.14 4.46 -1.74
N PRO A 18 -20.01 4.83 -2.71
CA PRO A 18 -19.55 5.30 -4.01
C PRO A 18 -18.64 6.53 -3.90
N GLU A 19 -17.61 6.56 -4.73
CA GLU A 19 -16.61 7.65 -4.79
C GLU A 19 -17.26 9.02 -5.07
N ASP A 20 -18.22 9.07 -6.01
CA ASP A 20 -18.93 10.30 -6.38
C ASP A 20 -19.76 10.86 -5.23
N LYS A 21 -20.33 9.98 -4.39
CA LYS A 21 -21.07 10.38 -3.19
C LYS A 21 -20.13 10.91 -2.14
N LEU A 22 -18.99 10.26 -1.92
CA LEU A 22 -17.99 10.73 -0.96
C LEU A 22 -17.44 12.11 -1.36
N LEU A 23 -17.12 12.29 -2.65
CA LEU A 23 -16.68 13.57 -3.20
C LEU A 23 -17.69 14.70 -2.94
N LYS A 24 -18.98 14.45 -3.21
CA LYS A 24 -20.04 15.43 -2.96
C LYS A 24 -20.10 15.82 -1.49
N ARG A 25 -19.91 14.87 -0.57
CA ARG A 25 -19.92 15.13 0.88
C ARG A 25 -18.70 15.96 1.31
N LEU A 26 -17.52 15.67 0.76
CA LEU A 26 -16.29 16.47 0.98
C LEU A 26 -16.45 17.90 0.48
N GLN A 27 -16.97 18.08 -0.75
CA GLN A 27 -17.22 19.40 -1.34
C GLN A 27 -18.25 20.22 -0.55
N ARG A 28 -19.22 19.54 0.09
CA ARG A 28 -20.22 20.16 0.97
C ARG A 28 -19.72 20.36 2.41
N GLN A 29 -18.49 19.98 2.71
CA GLN A 29 -17.91 20.03 4.06
C GLN A 29 -18.69 19.23 5.10
N GLU A 30 -19.42 18.19 4.68
CA GLU A 30 -20.13 17.26 5.58
C GLU A 30 -19.17 16.28 6.24
N VAL A 31 -17.98 16.13 5.67
CA VAL A 31 -16.88 15.29 6.16
C VAL A 31 -15.57 16.01 5.93
N GLU A 32 -14.62 15.78 6.83
CA GLU A 32 -13.28 16.38 6.76
C GLU A 32 -12.43 15.68 5.71
N GLY A 33 -11.72 16.46 4.89
CA GLY A 33 -10.74 15.98 3.93
C GLY A 33 -9.83 17.11 3.48
N ILE A 34 -8.76 16.77 2.76
CA ILE A 34 -7.80 17.72 2.21
C ILE A 34 -7.76 17.57 0.69
N CYS A 35 -7.80 18.68 -0.03
CA CYS A 35 -7.57 18.72 -1.47
C CYS A 35 -6.13 19.15 -1.72
N LEU A 36 -5.32 18.28 -2.31
CA LEU A 36 -3.92 18.52 -2.66
C LEU A 36 -3.76 18.31 -4.16
N ASP A 37 -3.29 19.33 -4.89
CA ASP A 37 -3.09 19.25 -6.35
C ASP A 37 -4.32 18.72 -7.12
N ASP A 38 -5.50 19.25 -6.78
CA ASP A 38 -6.81 18.83 -7.30
C ASP A 38 -7.28 17.40 -6.90
N ASP A 39 -6.48 16.67 -6.12
CA ASP A 39 -6.82 15.36 -5.58
C ASP A 39 -7.37 15.44 -4.15
N TRP A 40 -8.58 14.92 -3.95
CA TRP A 40 -9.14 14.75 -2.62
C TRP A 40 -8.52 13.57 -1.89
N ARG A 41 -8.13 13.82 -0.64
CA ARG A 41 -7.60 12.82 0.28
C ARG A 41 -8.28 12.91 1.63
N MET A 42 -8.37 11.78 2.32
CA MET A 42 -8.90 11.71 3.68
C MET A 42 -7.83 11.19 4.63
N SER A 43 -7.78 11.79 5.81
CA SER A 43 -6.91 11.34 6.89
C SER A 43 -7.40 10.02 7.46
N ILE A 44 -6.47 9.11 7.76
CA ILE A 44 -6.74 7.83 8.44
C ILE A 44 -7.53 8.04 9.75
N PHE A 45 -7.26 9.14 10.46
CA PHE A 45 -7.95 9.48 11.71
C PHE A 45 -9.41 9.86 11.49
N VAL A 46 -9.71 10.53 10.37
CA VAL A 46 -11.10 10.87 10.01
C VAL A 46 -11.86 9.61 9.65
N LEU A 47 -11.24 8.72 8.86
CA LEU A 47 -11.84 7.44 8.48
C LEU A 47 -12.10 6.54 9.70
N ALA A 48 -11.13 6.42 10.61
CA ALA A 48 -11.27 5.68 11.85
C ALA A 48 -12.44 6.21 12.70
N ARG A 49 -12.55 7.54 12.83
CA ARG A 49 -13.67 8.18 13.53
C ARG A 49 -15.02 7.89 12.88
N LEU A 50 -15.11 7.94 11.54
CA LEU A 50 -16.35 7.64 10.81
C LEU A 50 -16.81 6.19 10.96
N LEU A 51 -15.85 5.25 11.02
CA LEU A 51 -16.10 3.83 11.19
C LEU A 51 -16.22 3.39 12.66
N SER A 52 -16.08 4.34 13.60
CA SER A 52 -16.06 4.04 15.04
C SER A 52 -15.00 2.98 15.42
N THR A 53 -13.83 3.08 14.81
CA THR A 53 -12.66 2.21 15.03
C THR A 53 -11.43 3.03 15.39
N THR A 54 -10.27 2.38 15.58
CA THR A 54 -8.99 3.05 15.80
C THR A 54 -8.19 3.14 14.50
N PRO A 55 -7.29 4.12 14.37
CA PRO A 55 -6.35 4.18 13.25
C PRO A 55 -5.50 2.92 13.12
N ASP A 56 -5.08 2.34 14.24
CA ASP A 56 -4.24 1.13 14.27
C ASP A 56 -4.94 -0.06 13.61
N ILE A 57 -6.21 -0.30 13.93
CA ILE A 57 -7.02 -1.35 13.30
C ILE A 57 -7.18 -1.09 11.79
N LEU A 58 -7.37 0.18 11.40
CA LEU A 58 -7.51 0.53 9.98
C LEU A 58 -6.20 0.31 9.20
N LEU A 59 -5.06 0.61 9.84
CA LEU A 59 -3.74 0.40 9.24
C LEU A 59 -3.41 -1.09 9.12
N GLU A 60 -3.72 -1.89 10.14
CA GLU A 60 -3.58 -3.35 10.10
C GLU A 60 -4.40 -3.95 8.94
N TYR A 61 -5.67 -3.54 8.80
CA TYR A 61 -6.52 -3.96 7.69
C TYR A 61 -5.94 -3.58 6.31
N LEU A 62 -5.40 -2.38 6.17
CA LEU A 62 -4.80 -1.92 4.92
C LEU A 62 -3.50 -2.64 4.59
N GLU A 63 -2.69 -2.95 5.60
CA GLU A 63 -1.49 -3.75 5.44
C GLU A 63 -1.82 -5.16 4.96
N ASP A 64 -2.81 -5.80 5.58
CA ASP A 64 -3.29 -7.13 5.19
C ASP A 64 -3.84 -7.16 3.76
N ASP A 65 -4.64 -6.17 3.36
CA ASP A 65 -5.18 -6.06 1.99
C ASP A 65 -4.07 -5.90 0.95
N ILE A 66 -3.11 -5.00 1.20
CA ILE A 66 -1.96 -4.79 0.31
C ILE A 66 -1.10 -6.05 0.22
N LEU A 67 -0.86 -6.73 1.36
CA LEU A 67 -0.09 -7.96 1.38
C LEU A 67 -0.82 -9.09 0.63
N GLY A 68 -2.13 -9.21 0.82
CA GLY A 68 -2.96 -10.17 0.11
C GLY A 68 -2.93 -9.97 -1.41
N GLN A 69 -3.01 -8.72 -1.87
CA GLN A 69 -2.89 -8.39 -3.30
C GLN A 69 -1.53 -8.81 -3.87
N LYS A 70 -0.44 -8.53 -3.15
CA LYS A 70 0.90 -8.95 -3.57
C LYS A 70 1.07 -10.46 -3.64
N ILE A 71 0.48 -11.20 -2.71
CA ILE A 71 0.51 -12.67 -2.74
C ILE A 71 -0.24 -13.17 -3.98
N ALA A 72 -1.42 -12.63 -4.25
CA ALA A 72 -2.21 -13.01 -5.43
C ALA A 72 -1.48 -12.70 -6.75
N GLU A 73 -0.73 -11.59 -6.84
CA GLU A 73 0.11 -11.27 -7.99
C GLU A 73 1.18 -12.35 -8.27
N THR A 74 1.65 -13.02 -7.22
CA THR A 74 2.67 -14.08 -7.32
C THR A 74 2.11 -15.50 -7.44
N GLU A 75 0.80 -15.71 -7.32
CA GLU A 75 0.20 -17.06 -7.36
C GLU A 75 0.36 -17.75 -8.73
N ASP A 76 0.44 -16.98 -9.82
CA ASP A 76 0.65 -17.49 -11.17
C ASP A 76 2.14 -17.62 -11.55
N GLU A 77 3.06 -17.30 -10.64
CA GLU A 77 4.50 -17.43 -10.90
C GLU A 77 4.95 -18.89 -10.77
N GLU A 78 5.77 -19.34 -11.73
CA GLU A 78 6.34 -20.68 -11.70
C GLU A 78 7.24 -20.82 -10.46
N LEU A 79 6.90 -21.76 -9.57
CA LEU A 79 7.71 -22.08 -8.41
C LEU A 79 9.07 -22.58 -8.88
N LEU A 80 10.09 -21.76 -8.66
CA LEU A 80 11.46 -22.13 -8.95
C LEU A 80 11.92 -23.24 -7.99
N ASP A 81 12.55 -24.27 -8.54
CA ASP A 81 13.31 -25.19 -7.71
C ASP A 81 14.56 -24.51 -7.12
N SER A 82 15.15 -25.13 -6.10
CA SER A 82 16.31 -24.57 -5.40
C SER A 82 17.50 -24.25 -6.32
N SER A 83 17.69 -25.01 -7.40
CA SER A 83 18.79 -24.82 -8.35
C SER A 83 18.52 -23.68 -9.32
N GLN A 84 17.27 -23.53 -9.78
CA GLN A 84 16.81 -22.41 -10.61
C GLN A 84 16.87 -21.09 -9.83
N ALA A 85 16.38 -21.09 -8.58
CA ALA A 85 16.44 -19.93 -7.71
C ALA A 85 17.89 -19.51 -7.41
N GLN A 86 18.78 -20.50 -7.18
CA GLN A 86 20.20 -20.23 -6.96
C GLN A 86 20.86 -19.62 -8.20
N ALA A 87 20.56 -20.11 -9.40
CA ALA A 87 21.12 -19.58 -10.64
C ALA A 87 20.72 -18.11 -10.86
N ILE A 88 19.43 -17.80 -10.73
CA ILE A 88 18.91 -16.42 -10.85
C ILE A 88 19.55 -15.50 -9.81
N TYR A 89 19.68 -15.96 -8.56
CA TYR A 89 20.33 -15.17 -7.51
C TYR A 89 21.81 -14.88 -7.83
N GLN A 90 22.54 -15.84 -8.40
CA GLN A 90 23.93 -15.62 -8.82
C GLN A 90 24.05 -14.64 -9.99
N GLU A 91 23.10 -14.65 -10.93
CA GLU A 91 23.03 -13.65 -12.01
C GLU A 91 22.81 -12.23 -11.44
N TYR A 92 21.85 -12.06 -10.52
CA TYR A 92 21.64 -10.79 -9.81
C TYR A 92 22.90 -10.32 -9.07
N LEU A 93 23.60 -11.22 -8.38
CA LEU A 93 24.84 -10.88 -7.69
C LEU A 93 25.96 -10.42 -8.65
N ALA A 94 25.97 -10.94 -9.88
CA ALA A 94 26.94 -10.56 -10.90
C ALA A 94 26.62 -9.20 -11.54
N GLU A 95 25.33 -8.86 -11.68
CA GLU A 95 24.89 -7.56 -12.20
C GLU A 95 25.01 -6.42 -11.17
N VAL A 96 24.81 -6.73 -9.89
CA VAL A 96 24.99 -5.76 -8.82
C VAL A 96 26.48 -5.50 -8.62
N ARG A 97 26.95 -4.33 -9.06
CA ARG A 97 28.31 -3.85 -8.79
C ARG A 97 28.41 -3.41 -7.32
N TRP A 98 28.65 -4.37 -6.43
CA TRP A 98 28.81 -4.11 -5.00
C TRP A 98 30.00 -3.18 -4.74
N PRO A 99 29.88 -2.16 -3.88
CA PRO A 99 31.03 -1.43 -3.38
C PRO A 99 31.97 -2.39 -2.65
N ASP A 100 33.28 -2.30 -2.91
CA ASP A 100 34.32 -3.19 -2.36
C ASP A 100 34.29 -3.33 -0.82
N SER A 101 33.61 -2.41 -0.11
CA SER A 101 33.42 -2.43 1.34
C SER A 101 32.47 -3.51 1.87
N TRP A 102 31.71 -4.19 1.01
CA TRP A 102 30.70 -5.19 1.42
C TRP A 102 31.09 -6.64 1.14
N VAL A 103 32.26 -6.88 0.53
CA VAL A 103 32.75 -8.24 0.25
C VAL A 103 33.36 -8.83 1.53
N VAL A 104 32.56 -9.61 2.27
CA VAL A 104 33.07 -10.43 3.38
C VAL A 104 33.91 -11.56 2.77
N LYS A 105 35.24 -11.39 2.78
CA LYS A 105 36.17 -12.47 2.45
C LYS A 105 36.01 -13.59 3.49
N ARG A 106 35.65 -14.79 3.02
CA ARG A 106 35.74 -16.03 3.81
C ARG A 106 37.19 -16.44 3.97
#